data_AF-A0A354P8C4-F1
#
_entry.id   AF-A0A354P8C4-F1
#
_cell.length_a   1.000
_cell.length_b   1.000
_cell.length_c   1.000
_cell.angle_alpha   90.00
_cell.angle_beta   90.00
_cell.angle_gamma   90.00
#
_symmetry.space_group_name_H-M   'P 1'
#
loop_
_entity.id
_entity.type
_entity.pdbx_description
1 polymer ?
#
loop_
_entity_poly.entity_id
_entity_poly.type
_entity_poly.pdbx_seq_one_letter_code
_entity_poly.pdbx_strand_id
1 'polypeptide(L)'
;MWFIRQPDGTESGPFSEQHIRAWVYSKDSERSSVKKGDSNWRSATEVRKIFEELRLNGTYLSDSREVFGPFTASRAQELILKTEKRYTHIRKGISGEWTQILTDISPFPSEDGEFLDPQNATGNRNSTINAEAANFTAGKLPVTILTAPAAAPVTMQPQALQLPPLPKISTGPDFTQPQTEKMVSRRLTKKTSSPPKWSIVMGASLISLAAGYFAGREHIKFEIRRAITEATQSLADGFGQNKNRTPSSNKLDESQSQLIRLKIDQVHVTPTFSIRLASAKIAKAQIVDMFGETGTGREENLIITLEINNRDDRKILRFTERNMFSSANFKLRDDVENTIRGVNYGAASRPVGALRSSDDILPGAKVTHVELFNVPLPKTQFVILTVNLECFGSDGSIEFEIPIDQISITNP
;
A
#
# COMPACT_ATOMS: atom_id res chain seq x y z
N MET A 1 2.40 1.80 12.59
CA MET A 1 2.83 2.31 13.92
C MET A 1 4.19 2.96 13.77
N TRP A 2 4.48 4.03 14.49
CA TRP A 2 5.76 4.74 14.38
C TRP A 2 6.57 4.64 15.67
N PHE A 3 7.89 4.74 15.56
CA PHE A 3 8.82 4.68 16.70
C PHE A 3 9.86 5.80 16.59
N ILE A 4 10.29 6.31 17.73
CA ILE A 4 11.33 7.35 17.86
C ILE A 4 12.54 6.72 18.58
N ARG A 5 13.74 6.99 18.08
CA ARG A 5 15.01 6.67 18.74
C ARG A 5 15.72 7.97 19.09
N GLN A 6 15.96 8.17 20.37
CA GLN A 6 16.69 9.32 20.89
C GLN A 6 18.20 9.18 20.64
N PRO A 7 18.99 10.26 20.79
CA PRO A 7 20.43 10.24 20.54
C PRO A 7 21.21 9.29 21.47
N ASP A 8 20.67 8.99 22.64
CA ASP A 8 21.21 8.02 23.61
C ASP A 8 20.91 6.56 23.23
N GLY A 9 20.18 6.33 22.13
CA GLY A 9 19.75 5.01 21.67
C GLY A 9 18.41 4.54 22.25
N THR A 10 17.81 5.29 23.18
CA THR A 10 16.53 4.93 23.81
C THR A 10 15.41 4.98 22.77
N GLU A 11 14.66 3.89 22.65
CA GLU A 11 13.53 3.77 21.73
C GLU A 11 12.20 3.97 22.46
N SER A 12 11.27 4.69 21.82
CA SER A 12 9.93 4.94 22.33
C SER A 12 8.88 4.75 21.23
N GLY A 13 7.68 4.31 21.62
CA GLY A 13 6.55 4.03 20.73
C GLY A 13 5.67 2.89 21.26
N PRO A 14 4.61 2.51 20.53
CA PRO A 14 4.22 3.02 19.21
C PRO A 14 3.49 4.37 19.27
N PHE A 15 3.79 5.26 18.31
CA PHE A 15 3.10 6.54 18.14
C PHE A 15 2.21 6.56 16.89
N SER A 16 1.18 7.42 16.93
CA SER A 16 0.38 7.75 15.77
C SER A 16 1.16 8.63 14.80
N GLU A 17 0.78 8.65 13.52
CA GLU A 17 1.42 9.53 12.54
C GLU A 17 1.26 11.01 12.90
N GLN A 18 0.10 11.40 13.43
CA GLN A 18 -0.14 12.77 13.87
C GLN A 18 0.82 13.20 14.99
N HIS A 19 1.09 12.30 15.94
CA HIS A 19 2.05 12.55 17.01
C HIS A 19 3.47 12.72 16.46
N ILE A 20 3.89 11.84 15.55
CA ILE A 20 5.21 11.94 14.91
C ILE A 20 5.34 13.23 14.09
N ARG A 21 4.32 13.61 13.33
CA ARG A 21 4.31 14.88 12.59
C ARG A 21 4.56 16.05 13.54
N ALA A 22 3.81 16.15 14.63
CA ALA A 22 4.00 17.20 15.62
C ALA A 22 5.43 17.16 16.24
N TRP A 23 5.91 15.97 16.60
CA TRP A 23 7.21 15.81 17.24
C TRP A 23 8.40 16.12 16.30
N VAL A 24 8.33 15.77 15.01
CA VAL A 24 9.40 16.03 14.03
C VAL A 24 9.61 17.53 13.79
N TYR A 25 8.63 18.38 14.07
CA TYR A 25 8.77 19.85 14.06
C TYR A 25 9.15 20.44 15.42
N SER A 26 9.31 19.62 16.46
CA SER A 26 9.80 20.06 17.77
C SER A 26 11.32 20.23 17.75
N LYS A 27 11.85 21.13 18.60
CA LYS A 27 13.29 21.39 18.72
C LYS A 27 14.08 20.14 19.15
N ASP A 28 13.45 19.23 19.89
CA ASP A 28 14.10 18.03 20.44
C ASP A 28 14.35 16.94 19.39
N SER A 29 13.86 17.13 18.16
CA SER A 29 13.92 16.12 17.10
C SER A 29 15.25 16.09 16.33
N GLU A 30 16.07 17.16 16.36
CA GLU A 30 17.18 17.36 15.42
C GLU A 30 18.21 16.21 15.36
N ARG A 31 18.46 15.55 16.48
CA ARG A 31 19.44 14.45 16.59
C ARG A 31 18.81 13.07 16.69
N SER A 32 17.49 13.00 16.62
CA SER A 32 16.72 11.78 16.83
C SER A 32 16.37 11.12 15.50
N SER A 33 16.06 9.84 15.54
CA SER A 33 15.66 9.06 14.36
C SER A 33 14.25 8.50 14.52
N VAL A 34 13.59 8.23 13.41
CA VAL A 34 12.21 7.75 13.35
C VAL A 34 12.11 6.57 12.39
N LYS A 35 11.27 5.58 12.70
CA LYS A 35 10.88 4.51 11.76
C LYS A 35 9.37 4.27 11.77
N LYS A 36 8.84 3.72 10.68
CA LYS A 36 7.44 3.32 10.50
C LYS A 36 7.37 1.80 10.37
N GLY A 37 6.81 1.11 11.37
CA GLY A 37 6.77 -0.35 11.42
C GLY A 37 8.17 -0.94 11.38
N ASP A 38 8.42 -1.81 10.41
CA ASP A 38 9.69 -2.50 10.20
C ASP A 38 10.64 -1.74 9.25
N SER A 39 10.31 -0.49 8.90
CA SER A 39 11.18 0.34 8.06
C SER A 39 12.52 0.63 8.75
N ASN A 40 13.49 1.03 7.93
CA ASN A 40 14.76 1.55 8.44
C ASN A 40 14.56 2.82 9.26
N TRP A 41 15.45 3.03 10.23
CA TRP A 41 15.59 4.29 10.94
C TRP A 41 16.05 5.38 9.98
N ARG A 42 15.33 6.49 9.95
CA ARG A 42 15.67 7.69 9.21
C ARG A 42 15.83 8.84 10.18
N SER A 43 16.69 9.82 9.85
CA SER A 43 16.83 11.00 10.71
C SER A 43 15.52 11.79 10.75
N ALA A 44 15.22 12.45 11.88
CA ALA A 44 14.02 13.28 11.96
C ALA A 44 14.00 14.39 10.90
N THR A 45 15.17 14.93 10.53
CA THR A 45 15.34 15.93 9.47
C THR A 45 14.92 15.39 8.10
N GLU A 46 15.28 14.15 7.77
CA GLU A 46 14.86 13.49 6.53
C GLU A 46 13.34 13.27 6.52
N VAL A 47 12.79 12.76 7.63
CA VAL A 47 11.33 12.56 7.76
C VAL A 47 10.58 13.89 7.69
N ARG A 48 11.16 14.98 8.20
CA ARG A 48 10.60 16.34 8.08
C ARG A 48 10.47 16.74 6.61
N LYS A 49 11.53 16.57 5.81
CA LYS A 49 11.50 16.85 4.37
C LYS A 49 10.42 16.04 3.64
N ILE A 50 10.30 14.75 3.96
CA ILE A 50 9.25 13.88 3.39
C ILE A 50 7.85 14.41 3.75
N PHE A 51 7.63 14.84 5.00
CA PHE A 51 6.34 15.41 5.40
C PHE A 51 6.07 16.78 4.78
N GLU A 52 7.08 17.62 4.57
CA GLU A 52 6.95 18.89 3.86
C GLU A 52 6.60 18.67 2.38
N GLU A 53 7.29 17.75 1.71
CA GLU A 53 7.00 17.37 0.34
C GLU A 53 5.57 16.81 0.23
N LEU A 54 5.18 15.92 1.13
CA LEU A 54 3.83 15.38 1.17
C LEU A 54 2.79 16.48 1.46
N ARG A 55 3.11 17.50 2.25
CA ARG A 55 2.23 18.66 2.48
C ARG A 55 2.06 19.51 1.22
N LEU A 56 3.14 19.70 0.46
CA LEU A 56 3.12 20.51 -0.75
C LEU A 56 2.49 19.79 -1.94
N ASN A 57 2.73 18.48 -2.08
CA ASN A 57 2.40 17.70 -3.28
C ASN A 57 1.40 16.56 -3.04
N GLY A 58 1.12 16.23 -1.79
CA GLY A 58 0.24 15.12 -1.42
C GLY A 58 -1.23 15.37 -1.72
N THR A 59 -2.02 14.31 -1.61
CA THR A 59 -3.46 14.36 -1.85
C THR A 59 -4.21 14.66 -0.56
N TYR A 60 -5.13 15.60 -0.61
CA TYR A 60 -6.07 15.89 0.46
C TYR A 60 -7.46 15.46 0.03
N LEU A 61 -8.20 14.87 0.97
CA LEU A 61 -9.60 14.50 0.80
C LEU A 61 -10.44 15.39 1.72
N SER A 62 -11.59 15.85 1.26
CA SER A 62 -12.54 16.55 2.12
C SER A 62 -13.85 15.80 2.11
N ASP A 63 -14.48 15.71 3.27
CA ASP A 63 -15.93 15.59 3.33
C ASP A 63 -16.54 16.99 3.51
N SER A 64 -17.86 17.07 3.71
CA SER A 64 -18.56 18.36 3.87
C SER A 64 -18.15 19.17 5.11
N ARG A 65 -17.39 18.60 6.04
CA ARG A 65 -17.07 19.20 7.35
C ARG A 65 -15.59 19.21 7.69
N GLU A 66 -14.82 18.26 7.15
CA GLU A 66 -13.43 18.04 7.56
C GLU A 66 -12.51 17.75 6.37
N VAL A 67 -11.27 18.24 6.47
CA VAL A 67 -10.19 18.00 5.52
C VAL A 67 -9.22 16.97 6.11
N PHE A 68 -8.99 15.90 5.36
CA PHE A 68 -8.10 14.81 5.70
C PHE A 68 -6.86 14.84 4.81
N GLY A 69 -5.68 14.58 5.40
CA GLY A 69 -4.42 14.47 4.69
C GLY A 69 -3.28 15.26 5.35
N PRO A 70 -2.13 15.41 4.68
CA PRO A 70 -1.87 14.94 3.31
C PRO A 70 -1.58 13.43 3.24
N PHE A 71 -2.07 12.79 2.17
CA PHE A 71 -1.85 11.38 1.85
C PHE A 71 -1.01 11.22 0.58
N THR A 72 -0.40 10.04 0.39
CA THR A 72 0.08 9.63 -0.93
C THR A 72 -1.12 9.33 -1.84
N ALA A 73 -0.96 9.45 -3.15
CA ALA A 73 -2.03 9.20 -4.12
C ALA A 73 -2.66 7.80 -3.94
N SER A 74 -1.83 6.75 -3.81
CA SER A 74 -2.29 5.37 -3.59
C SER A 74 -3.09 5.23 -2.29
N ARG A 75 -2.68 5.91 -1.21
CA ARG A 75 -3.41 5.86 0.06
C ARG A 75 -4.73 6.61 0.00
N ALA A 76 -4.78 7.75 -0.68
CA ALA A 76 -6.02 8.47 -0.90
C ALA A 76 -7.03 7.62 -1.71
N GLN A 77 -6.57 6.97 -2.78
CA GLN A 77 -7.39 6.04 -3.56
C GLN A 77 -7.91 4.87 -2.71
N GLU A 78 -7.04 4.27 -1.90
CA GLU A 78 -7.46 3.19 -0.99
C GLU A 78 -8.54 3.66 -0.01
N LEU A 79 -8.41 4.87 0.55
CA LEU A 79 -9.42 5.44 1.45
C LEU A 79 -10.74 5.66 0.72
N ILE A 80 -10.72 6.24 -0.48
CA ILE A 80 -11.92 6.44 -1.30
C ILE A 80 -12.64 5.11 -1.57
N LEU A 81 -11.89 4.03 -1.84
CA LEU A 81 -12.46 2.72 -2.20
C LEU A 81 -12.91 1.89 -0.99
N LYS A 82 -12.24 2.01 0.16
CA LYS A 82 -12.47 1.12 1.31
C LYS A 82 -13.35 1.71 2.40
N THR A 83 -13.47 3.04 2.52
CA THR A 83 -14.21 3.62 3.64
C THR A 83 -15.67 3.85 3.28
N GLU A 84 -16.57 3.57 4.24
CA GLU A 84 -17.97 4.00 4.17
C GLU A 84 -18.13 5.53 4.15
N LYS A 85 -17.08 6.26 4.58
CA LYS A 85 -17.04 7.71 4.49
C LYS A 85 -17.04 8.17 3.04
N ARG A 86 -18.03 8.97 2.67
CA ARG A 86 -18.14 9.62 1.36
C ARG A 86 -17.33 10.91 1.35
N TYR A 87 -16.12 10.84 0.81
CA TYR A 87 -15.36 12.06 0.47
C TYR A 87 -16.01 12.71 -0.73
N THR A 88 -16.23 14.02 -0.66
CA THR A 88 -16.91 14.80 -1.71
C THR A 88 -15.94 15.56 -2.58
N HIS A 89 -14.75 15.89 -2.07
CA HIS A 89 -13.74 16.66 -2.80
C HIS A 89 -12.34 16.08 -2.61
N ILE A 90 -11.51 16.28 -3.62
CA ILE A 90 -10.09 15.94 -3.64
C ILE A 90 -9.29 17.16 -4.10
N ARG A 91 -8.10 17.37 -3.53
CA ARG A 91 -7.13 18.34 -4.07
C ARG A 91 -5.70 17.80 -3.98
N LYS A 92 -4.82 18.35 -4.81
CA LYS A 92 -3.39 18.08 -4.78
C LYS A 92 -2.64 19.26 -4.16
N GLY A 93 -1.88 18.99 -3.12
CA GLY A 93 -1.13 19.99 -2.36
C GLY A 93 -2.01 20.86 -1.45
N ILE A 94 -1.35 21.61 -0.57
CA ILE A 94 -2.03 22.49 0.38
C ILE A 94 -2.73 23.68 -0.29
N SER A 95 -2.26 24.10 -1.47
CA SER A 95 -2.76 25.25 -2.23
C SER A 95 -3.49 24.87 -3.52
N GLY A 96 -3.71 23.58 -3.79
CA GLY A 96 -4.46 23.15 -4.97
C GLY A 96 -5.95 23.44 -4.85
N GLU A 97 -6.60 23.62 -6.00
CA GLU A 97 -8.05 23.75 -6.08
C GLU A 97 -8.75 22.43 -5.71
N TRP A 98 -9.92 22.55 -5.07
CA TRP A 98 -10.76 21.41 -4.75
C TRP A 98 -11.56 20.97 -5.97
N THR A 99 -11.42 19.70 -6.33
CA THR A 99 -12.21 19.05 -7.39
C THR A 99 -13.23 18.12 -6.76
N GLN A 100 -14.48 18.19 -7.18
CA GLN A 100 -15.53 17.29 -6.71
C GLN A 100 -15.25 15.85 -7.19
N ILE A 101 -15.38 14.88 -6.29
CA ILE A 101 -15.29 13.46 -6.63
C ILE A 101 -16.66 13.03 -7.13
N LEU A 102 -16.80 12.78 -8.44
CA LEU A 102 -18.01 12.19 -9.00
C LEU A 102 -18.02 10.69 -8.69
N THR A 103 -18.58 10.32 -7.53
CA THR A 103 -18.87 8.93 -7.19
C THR A 103 -20.23 8.53 -7.76
N ASP A 104 -20.42 8.65 -9.08
CA ASP A 104 -21.56 8.04 -9.77
C ASP A 104 -21.25 6.55 -10.00
N ILE A 105 -21.08 5.81 -8.91
CA ILE A 105 -21.30 4.37 -8.90
C ILE A 105 -22.70 4.23 -8.35
N SER A 106 -23.70 4.49 -9.19
CA SER A 106 -25.06 4.06 -8.89
C SER A 106 -25.00 2.56 -8.59
N PRO A 107 -25.55 2.07 -7.47
CA PRO A 107 -25.88 0.66 -7.41
C PRO A 107 -26.76 0.39 -8.62
N PHE A 108 -26.41 -0.63 -9.41
CA PHE A 108 -27.24 -1.10 -10.51
C PHE A 108 -28.70 -1.20 -10.01
N PRO A 109 -29.70 -0.73 -10.78
CA PRO A 109 -31.08 -1.09 -10.45
C PRO A 109 -31.14 -2.61 -10.39
N SER A 110 -31.69 -3.13 -9.30
CA SER A 110 -32.01 -4.54 -9.15
C SER A 110 -32.74 -5.02 -10.39
N GLU A 111 -32.28 -6.14 -10.96
CA GLU A 111 -32.96 -6.90 -12.01
C GLU A 111 -34.39 -7.20 -11.56
N ASP A 112 -35.33 -6.33 -11.94
CA ASP A 112 -36.77 -6.54 -11.99
C ASP A 112 -37.34 -5.35 -12.79
N GLY A 113 -37.20 -5.39 -14.12
CA GLY A 113 -37.64 -4.29 -14.97
C GLY A 113 -37.57 -4.63 -16.46
N GLU A 114 -38.66 -5.24 -16.92
CA GLU A 114 -39.19 -5.37 -18.29
C GLU A 114 -38.31 -5.00 -19.51
N PHE A 115 -38.23 -5.98 -20.40
CA PHE A 115 -37.83 -5.87 -21.80
C PHE A 115 -38.57 -4.72 -22.52
N LEU A 116 -37.83 -3.73 -23.01
CA LEU A 116 -38.26 -2.91 -24.15
C LEU A 116 -37.23 -3.06 -25.28
N ASP A 117 -37.70 -3.66 -26.36
CA ASP A 117 -37.05 -3.87 -27.65
C ASP A 117 -36.83 -2.52 -28.37
N PRO A 118 -35.64 -2.26 -28.96
CA PRO A 118 -35.55 -1.21 -29.97
C PRO A 118 -34.79 -1.69 -31.22
N GLN A 119 -35.49 -2.40 -32.11
CA GLN A 119 -35.27 -2.22 -33.55
C GLN A 119 -35.95 -0.92 -34.02
N ASN A 120 -35.29 0.22 -33.86
CA ASN A 120 -35.41 1.40 -34.73
C ASN A 120 -34.62 2.60 -34.17
N ALA A 121 -33.41 2.83 -34.70
CA ALA A 121 -32.78 4.15 -34.70
C ALA A 121 -31.65 4.21 -35.73
N THR A 122 -32.02 4.33 -37.00
CA THR A 122 -31.15 4.90 -38.04
C THR A 122 -31.06 6.41 -37.80
N GLY A 123 -29.89 6.91 -37.44
CA GLY A 123 -29.70 8.32 -37.08
C GLY A 123 -28.24 8.77 -37.16
N ASN A 124 -27.83 9.10 -38.38
CA ASN A 124 -26.59 9.78 -38.77
C ASN A 124 -26.26 11.01 -37.89
N ARG A 125 -25.00 11.13 -37.41
CA ARG A 125 -24.34 12.42 -37.11
C ARG A 125 -22.80 12.29 -37.05
N ASN A 126 -22.16 12.93 -38.02
CA ASN A 126 -20.76 13.37 -37.98
C ASN A 126 -20.53 14.39 -36.85
N SER A 127 -19.43 14.27 -36.11
CA SER A 127 -18.68 15.44 -35.61
C SER A 127 -17.26 15.08 -35.18
N THR A 128 -16.32 15.44 -36.04
CA THR A 128 -15.03 16.11 -35.82
C THR A 128 -14.29 15.91 -34.49
N ILE A 129 -13.10 15.33 -34.64
CA ILE A 129 -11.95 15.30 -33.74
C ILE A 129 -11.52 16.73 -33.37
N ASN A 130 -11.32 17.00 -32.08
CA ASN A 130 -10.38 18.01 -31.61
C ASN A 130 -9.51 17.38 -30.52
N ALA A 131 -8.20 17.36 -30.81
CA ALA A 131 -7.15 16.88 -29.93
C ALA A 131 -6.57 18.08 -29.18
N GLU A 132 -6.65 18.07 -27.84
CA GLU A 132 -5.70 18.72 -26.93
C GLU A 132 -6.10 18.46 -25.47
N ALA A 133 -5.38 17.56 -24.81
CA ALA A 133 -5.09 17.58 -23.36
C ALA A 133 -4.29 16.31 -22.99
N ALA A 134 -2.98 16.38 -23.20
CA ALA A 134 -2.05 15.47 -22.56
C ALA A 134 -1.88 15.90 -21.10
N ASN A 135 -2.20 14.99 -20.17
CA ASN A 135 -1.47 14.67 -18.93
C ASN A 135 -2.40 14.07 -17.89
N PHE A 136 -2.71 12.78 -18.02
CA PHE A 136 -2.88 11.84 -16.90
C PHE A 136 -2.94 10.44 -17.51
N THR A 137 -1.79 9.77 -17.61
CA THR A 137 -1.70 8.39 -18.08
C THR A 137 -1.32 7.49 -16.91
N ALA A 138 -2.34 6.90 -16.28
CA ALA A 138 -2.29 5.61 -15.61
C ALA A 138 -3.72 5.04 -15.65
N GLY A 139 -3.96 4.09 -16.55
CA GLY A 139 -5.31 3.60 -16.87
C GLY A 139 -5.96 2.80 -15.75
N LYS A 140 -7.13 3.25 -15.27
CA LYS A 140 -8.21 2.46 -14.64
C LYS A 140 -9.42 3.36 -14.42
N LEU A 141 -10.59 2.94 -14.95
CA LEU A 141 -11.95 3.49 -14.82
C LEU A 141 -12.09 5.01 -15.11
N PRO A 142 -13.00 5.44 -15.99
CA PRO A 142 -13.18 6.85 -16.27
C PRO A 142 -13.78 7.55 -15.05
N VAL A 143 -12.93 8.16 -14.22
CA VAL A 143 -13.35 9.29 -13.40
C VAL A 143 -13.44 10.48 -14.36
N THR A 144 -14.64 10.77 -14.83
CA THR A 144 -14.89 11.94 -15.67
C THR A 144 -14.66 13.19 -14.82
N ILE A 145 -13.66 13.99 -15.18
CA ILE A 145 -13.39 15.29 -14.54
C ILE A 145 -13.97 16.35 -15.46
N LEU A 146 -14.99 17.09 -14.99
CA LEU A 146 -15.53 18.25 -15.71
C LEU A 146 -14.75 19.49 -15.30
N THR A 147 -13.91 19.99 -16.20
CA THR A 147 -13.21 21.28 -16.04
C THR A 147 -14.11 22.40 -16.57
N ALA A 148 -14.36 23.44 -15.75
CA ALA A 148 -15.07 24.63 -16.20
C ALA A 148 -14.26 25.39 -17.28
N PRO A 149 -14.92 26.03 -18.27
CA PRO A 149 -14.22 26.70 -19.36
C PRO A 149 -13.35 27.86 -18.87
N ALA A 150 -12.11 27.90 -19.36
CA ALA A 150 -11.10 28.89 -19.03
C ALA A 150 -11.58 30.31 -19.34
N ALA A 151 -11.45 31.21 -18.36
CA ALA A 151 -11.59 32.64 -18.56
C ALA A 151 -10.45 33.14 -19.46
N ALA A 152 -10.81 34.00 -20.43
CA ALA A 152 -9.91 34.56 -21.42
C ALA A 152 -8.70 35.32 -20.80
N PRO A 153 -7.54 35.33 -21.47
CA PRO A 153 -6.34 35.95 -20.93
C PRO A 153 -6.48 37.48 -20.83
N VAL A 154 -6.42 37.99 -19.60
CA VAL A 154 -6.29 39.43 -19.34
C VAL A 154 -4.86 39.84 -19.65
N THR A 155 -4.71 40.68 -20.67
CA THR A 155 -3.44 41.33 -21.03
C THR A 155 -3.07 42.35 -19.95
N MET A 156 -2.13 42.02 -19.07
CA MET A 156 -1.57 43.00 -18.13
C MET A 156 -0.46 43.81 -18.80
N GLN A 157 -0.72 45.10 -19.01
CA GLN A 157 0.31 46.11 -19.27
C GLN A 157 1.14 46.35 -18.00
N PRO A 158 2.47 46.56 -18.10
CA PRO A 158 3.29 46.93 -16.95
C PRO A 158 3.06 48.41 -16.60
N GLN A 159 2.28 48.68 -15.56
CA GLN A 159 2.30 49.99 -14.89
C GLN A 159 3.46 50.04 -13.91
N ALA A 160 4.35 51.01 -14.11
CA ALA A 160 5.44 51.32 -13.22
C ALA A 160 4.91 51.81 -11.87
N LEU A 161 5.24 51.09 -10.79
CA LEU A 161 4.99 51.48 -9.40
C LEU A 161 5.83 52.73 -9.06
N GLN A 162 5.18 53.90 -8.99
CA GLN A 162 5.73 55.06 -8.30
C GLN A 162 5.57 54.86 -6.79
N LEU A 163 6.69 54.75 -6.08
CA LEU A 163 6.75 54.76 -4.62
C LEU A 163 6.47 56.18 -4.09
N PRO A 164 5.60 56.36 -3.09
CA PRO A 164 5.43 57.64 -2.41
C PRO A 164 6.67 57.97 -1.55
N PRO A 165 7.00 59.26 -1.37
CA PRO A 165 8.17 59.68 -0.60
C PRO A 165 8.00 59.39 0.90
N LEU A 166 9.06 58.88 1.52
CA LEU A 166 9.15 58.62 2.96
C LEU A 166 8.94 59.91 3.79
N PRO A 167 8.15 59.85 4.88
CA PRO A 167 8.06 60.94 5.84
C PRO A 167 9.38 61.09 6.63
N LYS A 168 9.82 62.34 6.77
CA LYS A 168 10.98 62.75 7.56
C LYS A 168 10.68 62.53 9.06
N ILE A 169 11.47 61.69 9.71
CA ILE A 169 11.38 61.48 11.16
C ILE A 169 12.12 62.63 11.85
N SER A 170 11.35 63.41 12.62
CA SER A 170 11.83 64.51 13.46
C SER A 170 12.55 63.96 14.70
N THR A 171 13.67 64.57 15.04
CA THR A 171 14.52 64.30 16.19
C THR A 171 13.99 64.94 17.49
N GLY A 172 14.05 64.16 18.58
CA GLY A 172 14.18 64.61 19.98
C GLY A 172 13.02 64.26 20.92
N PRO A 173 13.21 64.28 22.26
CA PRO A 173 14.45 64.20 23.05
C PRO A 173 14.44 63.08 24.12
N ASP A 174 15.63 62.85 24.70
CA ASP A 174 15.97 62.24 25.99
C ASP A 174 14.94 61.37 26.73
N PHE A 175 15.27 60.08 26.86
CA PHE A 175 14.76 59.23 27.94
C PHE A 175 15.92 58.64 28.75
N THR A 176 15.97 59.09 30.00
CA THR A 176 16.82 58.65 31.11
C THR A 176 16.75 57.14 31.36
N GLN A 177 17.91 56.51 31.52
CA GLN A 177 18.11 55.12 31.96
C GLN A 177 17.52 54.87 33.37
N PRO A 178 16.78 53.77 33.59
CA PRO A 178 16.61 53.21 34.91
C PRO A 178 17.75 52.23 35.25
N GLN A 179 18.20 52.34 36.49
CA GLN A 179 19.32 51.64 37.10
C GLN A 179 19.10 50.13 37.21
N THR A 180 20.18 49.39 37.01
CA THR A 180 20.32 47.95 37.30
C THR A 180 20.17 47.65 38.79
N GLU A 181 19.04 47.05 39.18
CA GLU A 181 18.91 46.38 40.48
C GLU A 181 19.47 44.95 40.42
N LYS A 182 20.42 44.66 41.30
CA LYS A 182 21.01 43.35 41.55
C LYS A 182 19.95 42.40 42.13
N MET A 183 19.47 41.45 41.34
CA MET A 183 18.66 40.34 41.86
C MET A 183 19.56 39.31 42.57
N VAL A 184 19.34 39.20 43.87
CA VAL A 184 19.92 38.22 44.79
C VAL A 184 19.37 36.82 44.49
N SER A 185 20.26 35.86 44.23
CA SER A 185 19.95 34.43 44.08
C SER A 185 19.34 33.85 45.36
N ARG A 186 18.02 33.63 45.35
CA ARG A 186 17.30 32.88 46.39
C ARG A 186 17.38 31.38 46.09
N ARG A 187 18.17 30.65 46.89
CA ARG A 187 18.17 29.17 46.92
C ARG A 187 16.78 28.65 47.31
N LEU A 188 16.10 27.98 46.38
CA LEU A 188 14.90 27.20 46.65
C LEU A 188 15.30 25.83 47.20
N THR A 189 15.15 25.65 48.52
CA THR A 189 15.20 24.34 49.16
C THR A 189 13.95 23.54 48.76
N LYS A 190 14.14 22.46 47.98
CA LYS A 190 13.09 21.50 47.62
C LYS A 190 12.57 20.82 48.88
N LYS A 191 11.32 21.11 49.25
CA LYS A 191 10.55 20.38 50.25
C LYS A 191 9.89 19.20 49.55
N THR A 192 10.35 17.98 49.83
CA THR A 192 9.75 16.73 49.37
C THR A 192 8.40 16.53 50.05
N SER A 193 7.32 16.91 49.36
CA SER A 193 5.96 16.54 49.76
C SER A 193 5.72 15.09 49.34
N SER A 194 5.44 14.22 50.31
CA SER A 194 4.96 12.86 50.05
C SER A 194 3.66 12.94 49.23
N PRO A 195 3.51 12.11 48.18
CA PRO A 195 2.30 12.12 47.38
C PRO A 195 1.09 11.77 48.26
N PRO A 196 -0.03 12.48 48.11
CA PRO A 196 -1.21 12.26 48.92
C PRO A 196 -1.75 10.84 48.67
N LYS A 197 -2.07 10.11 49.74
CA LYS A 197 -2.38 8.66 49.72
C LYS A 197 -3.47 8.25 48.70
N TRP A 198 -4.33 9.17 48.28
CA TRP A 198 -5.35 8.92 47.26
C TRP A 198 -4.79 8.65 45.85
N SER A 199 -3.59 9.15 45.51
CA SER A 199 -2.97 8.92 44.20
C SER A 199 -2.51 7.48 44.00
N ILE A 200 -2.20 6.77 45.10
CA ILE A 200 -1.82 5.35 45.07
C ILE A 200 -3.06 4.48 44.80
N VAL A 201 -4.21 4.84 45.37
CA VAL A 201 -5.48 4.11 45.16
C VAL A 201 -5.97 4.25 43.73
N MET A 202 -5.92 5.47 43.16
CA MET A 202 -6.28 5.71 41.75
C MET A 202 -5.37 4.96 40.76
N GLY A 203 -4.07 4.86 41.06
CA GLY A 203 -3.13 4.09 40.25
C GLY A 203 -3.46 2.59 40.22
N ALA A 204 -3.78 2.01 41.38
CA ALA A 204 -4.13 0.59 41.48
C ALA A 204 -5.45 0.26 40.75
N SER A 205 -6.47 1.13 40.83
CA SER A 205 -7.74 0.92 40.12
C SER A 205 -7.59 0.98 38.60
N LEU A 206 -6.75 1.89 38.06
CA LEU A 206 -6.49 1.97 36.62
C LEU A 206 -5.73 0.76 36.09
N ILE A 207 -4.77 0.22 36.88
CA ILE A 207 -4.03 -0.99 36.52
C ILE A 207 -4.96 -2.22 36.53
N SER A 208 -5.85 -2.34 37.52
CA SER A 208 -6.84 -3.42 37.56
C SER A 208 -7.86 -3.34 36.42
N LEU A 209 -8.29 -2.14 36.04
CA LEU A 209 -9.20 -1.93 34.90
C LEU A 209 -8.52 -2.30 33.57
N ALA A 210 -7.26 -1.92 33.39
CA ALA A 210 -6.47 -2.31 32.22
C ALA A 210 -6.23 -3.83 32.16
N ALA A 211 -5.84 -4.44 33.29
CA ALA A 211 -5.62 -5.88 33.38
C ALA A 211 -6.92 -6.67 33.10
N GLY A 212 -8.06 -6.23 33.64
CA GLY A 212 -9.37 -6.82 33.36
C GLY A 212 -9.80 -6.65 31.89
N TYR A 213 -9.53 -5.49 31.29
CA TYR A 213 -9.81 -5.24 29.87
C TYR A 213 -8.98 -6.14 28.95
N PHE A 214 -7.70 -6.38 29.25
CA PHE A 214 -6.85 -7.25 28.44
C PHE A 214 -7.13 -8.74 28.67
N ALA A 215 -7.35 -9.17 29.92
CA ALA A 215 -7.72 -10.55 30.23
C ALA A 215 -9.09 -10.95 29.63
N GLY A 216 -10.07 -10.03 29.67
CA GLY A 216 -11.39 -10.25 29.05
C GLY A 216 -11.33 -10.32 27.51
N ARG A 217 -10.38 -9.63 26.88
CA ARG A 217 -10.26 -9.59 25.41
C ARG A 217 -9.71 -10.89 24.81
N GLU A 218 -9.03 -11.71 25.60
CA GLU A 218 -8.56 -13.03 25.14
C GLU A 218 -9.66 -14.09 25.24
N HIS A 219 -10.48 -14.06 26.30
CA HIS A 219 -11.61 -14.97 26.45
C HIS A 219 -12.71 -14.75 25.41
N ILE A 220 -13.04 -13.49 25.11
CA ILE A 220 -14.05 -13.13 24.10
C ILE A 220 -13.63 -13.59 22.69
N LYS A 221 -12.34 -13.58 22.37
CA LYS A 221 -11.87 -14.05 21.05
C LYS A 221 -12.01 -15.57 20.89
N PHE A 222 -11.81 -16.33 21.97
CA PHE A 222 -12.01 -17.78 21.95
C PHE A 222 -13.48 -18.15 21.87
N GLU A 223 -14.36 -17.47 22.62
CA GLU A 223 -15.79 -17.73 22.57
C GLU A 223 -16.42 -17.29 21.24
N ILE A 224 -16.01 -16.16 20.66
CA ILE A 224 -16.50 -15.75 19.33
C ILE A 224 -16.04 -16.71 18.24
N ARG A 225 -14.78 -17.20 18.27
CA ARG A 225 -14.33 -18.19 17.29
C ARG A 225 -15.07 -19.51 17.42
N ARG A 226 -15.31 -19.96 18.66
CA ARG A 226 -16.07 -21.18 18.93
C ARG A 226 -17.53 -21.03 18.51
N ALA A 227 -18.18 -19.92 18.86
CA ALA A 227 -19.55 -19.61 18.46
C ALA A 227 -19.70 -19.46 16.94
N ILE A 228 -18.74 -18.83 16.24
CA ILE A 228 -18.75 -18.76 14.78
C ILE A 228 -18.60 -20.16 14.18
N THR A 229 -17.67 -20.97 14.69
CA THR A 229 -17.44 -22.34 14.17
C THR A 229 -18.67 -23.22 14.37
N GLU A 230 -19.25 -23.24 15.57
CA GLU A 230 -20.48 -23.97 15.92
C GLU A 230 -21.71 -23.44 15.15
N ALA A 231 -21.78 -22.13 14.88
CA ALA A 231 -22.83 -21.53 14.05
C ALA A 231 -22.68 -21.92 12.56
N THR A 232 -21.47 -21.92 12.00
CA THR A 232 -21.25 -22.42 10.62
C THR A 232 -21.55 -23.90 10.48
N GLN A 233 -21.26 -24.71 11.51
CA GLN A 233 -21.56 -26.15 11.49
C GLN A 233 -23.06 -26.41 11.57
N SER A 234 -23.78 -25.70 12.45
CA SER A 234 -25.25 -25.80 12.54
C SER A 234 -25.98 -25.20 11.33
N LEU A 235 -25.42 -24.20 10.64
CA LEU A 235 -25.95 -23.71 9.36
C LEU A 235 -25.70 -24.68 8.21
N ALA A 236 -24.55 -25.36 8.18
CA ALA A 236 -24.25 -26.41 7.21
C ALA A 236 -25.18 -27.62 7.39
N ASP A 237 -25.48 -27.98 8.64
CA ASP A 237 -26.39 -29.07 8.96
C ASP A 237 -27.88 -28.70 8.77
N GLY A 238 -28.22 -27.41 8.91
CA GLY A 238 -29.60 -26.90 8.84
C GLY A 238 -30.19 -26.71 7.45
N PHE A 239 -29.36 -26.53 6.41
CA PHE A 239 -29.84 -26.30 5.03
C PHE A 239 -30.05 -27.60 4.20
N GLY A 240 -29.78 -28.77 4.79
CA GLY A 240 -29.74 -30.05 4.06
C GLY A 240 -30.97 -30.96 4.18
N GLN A 241 -31.98 -30.64 4.99
CA GLN A 241 -33.15 -31.53 5.16
C GLN A 241 -34.37 -31.06 4.40
N ASN A 242 -34.31 -31.13 3.06
CA ASN A 242 -35.52 -31.27 2.26
C ASN A 242 -35.53 -32.65 1.60
N LYS A 243 -36.51 -33.45 2.03
CA LYS A 243 -36.77 -34.84 1.65
C LYS A 243 -36.92 -35.00 0.14
N ASN A 244 -36.41 -36.13 -0.37
CA ASN A 244 -36.69 -36.75 -1.67
C ASN A 244 -35.92 -36.23 -2.89
N ARG A 245 -34.58 -36.28 -2.85
CA ARG A 245 -33.79 -36.47 -4.07
C ARG A 245 -32.87 -37.68 -3.92
N THR A 246 -33.08 -38.63 -4.82
CA THR A 246 -32.25 -39.82 -5.06
C THR A 246 -30.77 -39.44 -5.08
N PRO A 247 -29.87 -40.16 -4.38
CA PRO A 247 -28.45 -39.84 -4.35
C PRO A 247 -27.83 -40.23 -5.71
N SER A 248 -27.83 -39.29 -6.64
CA SER A 248 -26.87 -39.27 -7.75
C SER A 248 -25.52 -38.93 -7.12
N SER A 249 -24.77 -39.97 -6.77
CA SER A 249 -23.35 -39.88 -6.45
C SER A 249 -22.59 -39.50 -7.72
N ASN A 250 -22.65 -38.23 -8.11
CA ASN A 250 -21.59 -37.64 -8.91
C ASN A 250 -20.37 -37.52 -7.99
N LYS A 251 -19.69 -38.66 -7.85
CA LYS A 251 -18.29 -38.75 -7.48
C LYS A 251 -17.60 -37.81 -8.47
N LEU A 252 -17.33 -36.57 -8.06
CA LEU A 252 -16.40 -35.72 -8.79
C LEU A 252 -15.12 -36.55 -8.79
N ASP A 253 -14.87 -37.20 -9.93
CA ASP A 253 -13.57 -37.75 -10.23
C ASP A 253 -12.61 -36.58 -10.04
N GLU A 254 -11.89 -36.60 -8.92
CA GLU A 254 -10.58 -35.98 -8.77
C GLU A 254 -9.72 -36.60 -9.87
N SER A 255 -9.97 -36.17 -11.10
CA SER A 255 -9.09 -36.38 -12.23
C SER A 255 -7.83 -35.65 -11.81
N GLN A 256 -6.92 -36.42 -11.20
CA GLN A 256 -5.57 -36.05 -10.85
C GLN A 256 -4.94 -35.51 -12.12
N SER A 257 -5.14 -34.21 -12.36
CA SER A 257 -4.60 -33.51 -13.50
C SER A 257 -3.11 -33.56 -13.28
N GLN A 258 -2.45 -34.47 -14.00
CA GLN A 258 -1.02 -34.69 -13.90
C GLN A 258 -0.34 -33.35 -14.05
N LEU A 259 0.24 -32.84 -12.96
CA LEU A 259 0.93 -31.56 -12.97
C LEU A 259 2.07 -31.66 -13.97
N ILE A 260 2.05 -30.80 -14.97
CA ILE A 260 3.09 -30.76 -15.99
C ILE A 260 4.37 -30.26 -15.32
N ARG A 261 5.40 -31.10 -15.31
CA ARG A 261 6.70 -30.78 -14.73
C ARG A 261 7.71 -30.44 -15.83
N LEU A 262 8.32 -29.28 -15.70
CA LEU A 262 9.22 -28.67 -16.68
C LEU A 262 10.60 -28.44 -16.06
N LYS A 263 11.64 -28.47 -16.88
CA LYS A 263 13.01 -28.08 -16.49
C LYS A 263 13.25 -26.58 -16.76
N ILE A 264 14.39 -26.05 -16.29
CA ILE A 264 14.87 -24.72 -16.68
C ILE A 264 14.91 -24.63 -18.22
N ASP A 265 14.58 -23.45 -18.77
CA ASP A 265 14.48 -23.16 -20.20
C ASP A 265 13.38 -23.88 -20.99
N GLN A 266 12.69 -24.86 -20.41
CA GLN A 266 11.53 -25.45 -21.07
C GLN A 266 10.35 -24.48 -21.07
N VAL A 267 9.71 -24.35 -22.23
CA VAL A 267 8.59 -23.43 -22.44
C VAL A 267 7.29 -24.17 -22.26
N HIS A 268 6.47 -23.73 -21.30
CA HIS A 268 5.07 -24.08 -21.26
C HIS A 268 4.28 -23.18 -22.21
N VAL A 269 3.41 -23.78 -23.01
CA VAL A 269 2.59 -23.08 -23.99
C VAL A 269 1.13 -23.25 -23.61
N THR A 270 0.43 -22.14 -23.41
CA THR A 270 -1.03 -22.07 -23.34
C THR A 270 -1.57 -21.45 -24.65
N PRO A 271 -2.90 -21.44 -24.87
CA PRO A 271 -3.47 -20.75 -26.02
C PRO A 271 -3.19 -19.24 -26.03
N THR A 272 -3.09 -18.60 -24.87
CA THR A 272 -2.99 -17.14 -24.73
C THR A 272 -1.58 -16.64 -24.44
N PHE A 273 -0.72 -17.45 -23.83
CA PHE A 273 0.64 -17.05 -23.50
C PHE A 273 1.60 -18.24 -23.50
N SER A 274 2.90 -17.95 -23.40
CA SER A 274 3.88 -18.95 -23.03
C SER A 274 4.70 -18.46 -21.84
N ILE A 275 5.07 -19.37 -20.97
CA ILE A 275 5.88 -19.10 -19.78
C ILE A 275 7.07 -20.05 -19.76
N ARG A 276 8.25 -19.52 -19.43
CA ARG A 276 9.45 -20.31 -19.19
C ARG A 276 10.20 -19.81 -17.96
N LEU A 277 10.87 -20.72 -17.28
CA LEU A 277 11.84 -20.38 -16.25
C LEU A 277 13.16 -20.01 -16.92
N ALA A 278 13.49 -18.71 -16.93
CA ALA A 278 14.64 -18.17 -17.64
C ALA A 278 15.94 -18.27 -16.83
N SER A 279 15.88 -18.10 -15.50
CA SER A 279 17.06 -18.29 -14.64
C SER A 279 16.68 -18.46 -13.17
N ALA A 280 17.53 -19.15 -12.41
CA ALA A 280 17.51 -19.20 -10.96
C ALA A 280 18.92 -18.88 -10.42
N LYS A 281 19.03 -17.94 -9.47
CA LYS A 281 20.33 -17.54 -8.90
C LYS A 281 20.24 -17.13 -7.44
N ILE A 282 21.31 -17.34 -6.69
CA ILE A 282 21.44 -16.85 -5.31
C ILE A 282 22.28 -15.58 -5.35
N ALA A 283 21.68 -14.46 -4.95
CA ALA A 283 22.32 -13.15 -4.87
C ALA A 283 21.52 -12.19 -3.97
N LYS A 284 22.09 -11.03 -3.64
CA LYS A 284 21.31 -9.94 -3.03
C LYS A 284 20.38 -9.35 -4.09
N ALA A 285 19.07 -9.37 -3.81
CA ALA A 285 18.06 -8.88 -4.74
C ALA A 285 18.16 -7.36 -4.90
N GLN A 286 17.96 -6.86 -6.12
CA GLN A 286 17.72 -5.43 -6.32
C GLN A 286 16.26 -5.13 -6.02
N ILE A 287 16.02 -4.06 -5.28
CA ILE A 287 14.72 -3.68 -4.76
C ILE A 287 14.40 -2.27 -5.24
N VAL A 288 13.18 -2.05 -5.70
CA VAL A 288 12.64 -0.71 -5.96
C VAL A 288 11.69 -0.34 -4.83
N ASP A 289 11.89 0.82 -4.23
CA ASP A 289 10.97 1.34 -3.22
C ASP A 289 9.75 2.05 -3.84
N MET A 290 8.88 2.60 -2.98
CA MET A 290 7.65 3.26 -3.41
C MET A 290 7.90 4.57 -4.17
N PHE A 291 9.11 5.12 -4.09
CA PHE A 291 9.54 6.34 -4.77
C PHE A 291 10.26 6.02 -6.09
N GLY A 292 10.49 4.75 -6.39
CA GLY A 292 11.21 4.32 -7.59
C GLY A 292 12.73 4.25 -7.40
N GLU A 293 13.22 4.47 -6.19
CA GLU A 293 14.66 4.38 -5.90
C GLU A 293 15.07 2.91 -5.83
N THR A 294 16.14 2.57 -6.55
CA THR A 294 16.72 1.23 -6.56
C THR A 294 17.73 1.08 -5.43
N GLY A 295 17.57 0.06 -4.60
CA GLY A 295 18.51 -0.35 -3.56
C GLY A 295 18.84 -1.83 -3.65
N THR A 296 19.78 -2.28 -2.81
CA THR A 296 20.18 -3.70 -2.71
C THR A 296 19.61 -4.28 -1.42
N GLY A 297 19.04 -5.48 -1.50
CA GLY A 297 18.57 -6.25 -0.36
C GLY A 297 19.69 -6.59 0.62
N ARG A 298 19.33 -6.73 1.90
CA ARG A 298 20.29 -7.03 2.97
C ARG A 298 20.85 -8.45 2.89
N GLU A 299 19.94 -9.38 2.64
CA GLU A 299 20.20 -10.82 2.64
C GLU A 299 20.28 -11.35 1.21
N GLU A 300 21.01 -12.44 1.03
CA GLU A 300 20.99 -13.22 -0.20
C GLU A 300 19.68 -13.99 -0.27
N ASN A 301 19.08 -13.99 -1.45
CA ASN A 301 17.82 -14.68 -1.70
C ASN A 301 17.97 -15.52 -2.96
N LEU A 302 17.15 -16.57 -3.06
CA LEU A 302 16.95 -17.27 -4.32
C LEU A 302 16.06 -16.40 -5.22
N ILE A 303 16.66 -15.89 -6.28
CA ILE A 303 16.01 -15.05 -7.30
C ILE A 303 15.60 -15.95 -8.46
N ILE A 304 14.29 -16.09 -8.66
CA ILE A 304 13.70 -16.84 -9.76
C ILE A 304 13.20 -15.84 -10.80
N THR A 305 13.68 -15.96 -12.05
CA THR A 305 13.24 -15.12 -13.17
C THR A 305 12.42 -15.95 -14.14
N LEU A 306 11.14 -15.61 -14.25
CA LEU A 306 10.22 -16.16 -15.23
C LEU A 306 10.14 -15.21 -16.43
N GLU A 307 9.98 -15.76 -17.61
CA GLU A 307 9.73 -15.01 -18.83
C GLU A 307 8.36 -15.40 -19.37
N ILE A 308 7.51 -14.39 -19.56
CA ILE A 308 6.14 -14.53 -20.04
C ILE A 308 6.05 -13.83 -21.39
N ASN A 309 5.50 -14.52 -22.38
CA ASN A 309 5.25 -13.98 -23.70
C ASN A 309 3.75 -14.06 -23.98
N ASN A 310 3.10 -12.92 -24.17
CA ASN A 310 1.70 -12.89 -24.57
C ASN A 310 1.60 -13.28 -26.05
N ARG A 311 0.94 -14.40 -26.31
CA ARG A 311 0.80 -14.98 -27.65
C ARG A 311 -0.49 -14.58 -28.34
N ASP A 312 -1.40 -13.97 -27.60
CA ASP A 312 -2.65 -13.45 -28.13
C ASP A 312 -2.35 -12.20 -28.99
N ASP A 313 -3.04 -12.08 -30.13
CA ASP A 313 -2.89 -10.97 -31.08
C ASP A 313 -3.72 -9.74 -30.68
N ARG A 314 -4.70 -9.91 -29.78
CA ARG A 314 -5.70 -8.89 -29.43
C ARG A 314 -5.88 -8.68 -27.93
N LYS A 315 -5.75 -9.74 -27.14
CA LYS A 315 -6.06 -9.73 -25.71
C LYS A 315 -4.87 -9.25 -24.90
N ILE A 316 -5.13 -8.27 -24.05
CA ILE A 316 -4.19 -7.86 -23.00
C ILE A 316 -4.21 -8.93 -21.90
N LEU A 317 -3.04 -9.48 -21.60
CA LEU A 317 -2.85 -10.45 -20.53
C LEU A 317 -2.63 -9.69 -19.22
N ARG A 318 -3.59 -9.78 -18.30
CA ARG A 318 -3.55 -9.08 -17.01
C ARG A 318 -2.92 -9.96 -15.95
N PHE A 319 -1.84 -9.48 -15.33
CA PHE A 319 -1.29 -10.17 -14.17
C PHE A 319 -2.16 -9.92 -12.93
N THR A 320 -2.61 -10.98 -12.29
CA THR A 320 -3.39 -10.90 -11.05
C THR A 320 -2.53 -11.34 -9.88
N GLU A 321 -1.99 -10.35 -9.18
CA GLU A 321 -1.31 -10.55 -7.92
C GLU A 321 -2.34 -10.95 -6.85
N ARG A 322 -2.34 -12.21 -6.40
CA ARG A 322 -3.00 -12.56 -5.15
C ARG A 322 -2.15 -12.01 -4.01
N ASN A 323 -2.81 -11.50 -2.97
CA ASN A 323 -2.23 -10.84 -1.80
C ASN A 323 -0.78 -11.30 -1.53
N MET A 324 0.21 -10.40 -1.57
CA MET A 324 1.65 -10.72 -1.39
C MET A 324 1.98 -11.47 -0.08
N PHE A 325 1.02 -11.55 0.85
CA PHE A 325 1.13 -12.27 2.11
C PHE A 325 0.67 -13.74 2.02
N SER A 326 -0.02 -14.10 0.93
CA SER A 326 -0.36 -15.47 0.58
C SER A 326 0.50 -15.89 -0.60
N SER A 327 1.31 -16.93 -0.42
CA SER A 327 2.07 -17.64 -1.47
C SER A 327 1.15 -18.38 -2.46
N ALA A 328 0.02 -17.78 -2.85
CA ALA A 328 -1.02 -18.49 -3.57
C ALA A 328 -0.64 -18.75 -5.04
N ASN A 329 0.05 -17.80 -5.67
CA ASN A 329 0.38 -17.87 -7.09
C ASN A 329 1.70 -18.59 -7.37
N PHE A 330 2.67 -18.42 -6.47
CA PHE A 330 4.00 -19.01 -6.59
C PHE A 330 4.35 -19.72 -5.29
N LYS A 331 4.63 -21.01 -5.39
CA LYS A 331 5.05 -21.85 -4.25
C LYS A 331 6.35 -22.53 -4.61
N LEU A 332 7.34 -22.44 -3.73
CA LEU A 332 8.58 -23.16 -3.88
C LEU A 332 8.64 -24.25 -2.82
N ARG A 333 8.93 -25.48 -3.24
CA ARG A 333 9.15 -26.63 -2.37
C ARG A 333 10.54 -27.20 -2.60
N ASP A 334 11.13 -27.83 -1.59
CA ASP A 334 12.35 -28.63 -1.77
C ASP A 334 12.00 -30.08 -2.18
N ASP A 335 13.03 -30.90 -2.33
CA ASP A 335 12.99 -32.32 -2.68
C ASP A 335 12.33 -33.22 -1.62
N VAL A 336 12.10 -32.69 -0.42
CA VAL A 336 11.40 -33.37 0.69
C VAL A 336 10.08 -32.68 1.03
N GLU A 337 9.52 -31.92 0.08
CA GLU A 337 8.20 -31.27 0.16
C GLU A 337 8.07 -30.16 1.23
N ASN A 338 9.18 -29.66 1.78
CA ASN A 338 9.13 -28.48 2.64
C ASN A 338 8.85 -27.24 1.79
N THR A 339 7.91 -26.42 2.24
CA THR A 339 7.66 -25.12 1.59
C THR A 339 8.75 -24.11 1.95
N ILE A 340 9.44 -23.61 0.95
CA ILE A 340 10.41 -22.52 1.09
C ILE A 340 9.64 -21.20 1.08
N ARG A 341 9.87 -20.37 2.10
CA ARG A 341 9.17 -19.11 2.29
C ARG A 341 9.57 -18.09 1.21
N GLY A 342 8.57 -17.47 0.58
CA GLY A 342 8.75 -16.30 -0.28
C GLY A 342 9.21 -15.08 0.53
N VAL A 343 10.06 -14.26 -0.05
CA VAL A 343 10.66 -13.08 0.58
C VAL A 343 9.90 -11.84 0.13
N ASN A 344 9.43 -11.05 1.09
CA ASN A 344 8.70 -9.82 0.84
C ASN A 344 9.39 -8.66 1.58
N TYR A 345 9.66 -7.56 0.87
CA TYR A 345 10.27 -6.35 1.42
C TYR A 345 9.26 -5.34 1.99
N GLY A 346 8.03 -5.80 2.22
CA GLY A 346 6.90 -5.01 2.70
C GLY A 346 6.13 -4.33 1.56
N ALA A 347 4.98 -3.76 1.91
CA ALA A 347 4.09 -3.11 0.93
C ALA A 347 4.72 -1.89 0.19
N ALA A 348 5.88 -1.43 0.66
CA ALA A 348 6.58 -0.26 0.16
C ALA A 348 7.66 -0.59 -0.88
N SER A 349 8.09 -1.84 -0.98
CA SER A 349 9.31 -2.21 -1.70
C SER A 349 9.12 -3.53 -2.40
N ARG A 350 9.63 -3.65 -3.63
CA ARG A 350 9.48 -4.87 -4.45
C ARG A 350 10.77 -5.22 -5.18
N PRO A 351 10.96 -6.47 -5.62
CA PRO A 351 12.08 -6.81 -6.50
C PRO A 351 12.01 -6.01 -7.79
N VAL A 352 13.16 -5.59 -8.32
CA VAL A 352 13.25 -5.09 -9.71
C VAL A 352 12.81 -6.23 -10.65
N GLY A 353 11.85 -5.95 -11.52
CA GLY A 353 11.29 -6.94 -12.46
C GLY A 353 10.12 -7.78 -11.90
N ALA A 354 9.68 -7.57 -10.65
CA ALA A 354 8.43 -8.17 -10.19
C ALA A 354 7.22 -7.47 -10.80
N LEU A 355 6.29 -8.26 -11.37
CA LEU A 355 5.05 -7.75 -11.96
C LEU A 355 4.07 -7.34 -10.87
N ARG A 356 3.28 -6.29 -11.14
CA ARG A 356 2.17 -5.82 -10.29
C ARG A 356 0.83 -6.20 -10.89
N SER A 357 -0.19 -6.21 -10.05
CA SER A 357 -1.60 -6.23 -10.49
C SER A 357 -2.03 -5.08 -11.43
N SER A 358 -1.20 -4.04 -11.55
CA SER A 358 -1.37 -2.95 -12.52
C SER A 358 -0.64 -3.17 -13.84
N ASP A 359 0.22 -4.18 -13.91
CA ASP A 359 1.07 -4.40 -15.07
C ASP A 359 0.33 -5.27 -16.08
N ASP A 360 0.05 -4.66 -17.23
CA ASP A 360 -0.61 -5.29 -18.36
C ASP A 360 0.45 -5.78 -19.36
N ILE A 361 0.33 -7.02 -19.81
CA ILE A 361 1.21 -7.58 -20.84
C ILE A 361 0.48 -7.49 -22.18
N LEU A 362 0.92 -6.55 -23.02
CA LEU A 362 0.31 -6.26 -24.33
C LEU A 362 0.42 -7.45 -25.29
N PRO A 363 -0.47 -7.55 -26.31
CA PRO A 363 -0.36 -8.54 -27.38
C PRO A 363 1.03 -8.61 -28.00
N GLY A 364 1.60 -9.82 -28.12
CA GLY A 364 2.94 -10.05 -28.65
C GLY A 364 4.11 -9.58 -27.75
N ALA A 365 3.83 -8.98 -26.59
CA ALA A 365 4.86 -8.48 -25.70
C ALA A 365 5.47 -9.62 -24.87
N LYS A 366 6.77 -9.47 -24.62
CA LYS A 366 7.55 -10.35 -23.75
C LYS A 366 7.99 -9.58 -22.52
N VAL A 367 7.69 -10.13 -21.34
CA VAL A 367 7.89 -9.50 -20.04
C VAL A 367 8.56 -10.49 -19.08
N THR A 368 9.41 -9.98 -18.21
CA THR A 368 10.04 -10.76 -17.14
C THR A 368 9.31 -10.56 -15.82
N HIS A 369 9.25 -11.63 -15.03
CA HIS A 369 8.71 -11.61 -13.68
C HIS A 369 9.73 -12.20 -12.71
N VAL A 370 10.04 -11.46 -11.64
CA VAL A 370 11.00 -11.88 -10.63
C VAL A 370 10.29 -12.21 -9.32
N GLU A 371 10.52 -13.42 -8.82
CA GLU A 371 10.08 -13.89 -7.51
C GLU A 371 11.28 -14.18 -6.61
N LEU A 372 11.13 -13.93 -5.32
CA LEU A 372 12.17 -14.10 -4.32
C LEU A 372 11.78 -15.12 -3.27
N PHE A 373 12.71 -16.02 -2.95
CA PHE A 373 12.55 -17.04 -1.91
C PHE A 373 13.77 -17.04 -1.00
N ASN A 374 13.60 -17.57 0.22
CA ASN A 374 14.73 -17.89 1.07
C ASN A 374 15.66 -18.88 0.37
N VAL A 375 16.96 -18.80 0.67
CA VAL A 375 17.94 -19.75 0.14
C VAL A 375 17.59 -21.17 0.64
N PRO A 376 17.52 -22.19 -0.25
CA PRO A 376 17.29 -23.57 0.15
C PRO A 376 18.37 -24.09 1.12
N LEU A 377 18.06 -25.15 1.87
CA LEU A 377 19.05 -25.76 2.76
C LEU A 377 20.18 -26.42 1.95
N PRO A 378 21.43 -26.48 2.46
CA PRO A 378 22.56 -27.03 1.72
C PRO A 378 22.42 -28.50 1.28
N LYS A 379 21.47 -29.24 1.85
CA LYS A 379 21.21 -30.66 1.52
C LYS A 379 20.14 -30.85 0.45
N THR A 380 19.45 -29.78 0.05
CA THR A 380 18.43 -29.83 -1.00
C THR A 380 19.08 -30.25 -2.32
N GLN A 381 18.47 -31.20 -3.04
CA GLN A 381 18.97 -31.64 -4.35
C GLN A 381 18.36 -30.84 -5.50
N PHE A 382 17.07 -30.55 -5.41
CA PHE A 382 16.33 -29.72 -6.35
C PHE A 382 15.20 -28.99 -5.61
N VAL A 383 14.70 -27.93 -6.22
CA VAL A 383 13.49 -27.25 -5.77
C VAL A 383 12.41 -27.30 -6.85
N ILE A 384 11.15 -27.35 -6.43
CA ILE A 384 9.97 -27.37 -7.30
C ILE A 384 9.23 -26.05 -7.15
N LEU A 385 9.22 -25.24 -8.21
CA LEU A 385 8.40 -24.03 -8.30
C LEU A 385 7.05 -24.38 -8.93
N THR A 386 5.99 -24.34 -8.13
CA THR A 386 4.61 -24.43 -8.62
C THR A 386 4.08 -23.03 -8.95
N VAL A 387 3.64 -22.84 -10.18
CA VAL A 387 3.04 -21.60 -10.68
C VAL A 387 1.56 -21.83 -10.95
N ASN A 388 0.68 -21.09 -10.28
CA ASN A 388 -0.74 -21.08 -10.59
C ASN A 388 -0.99 -20.21 -11.83
N LEU A 389 -1.48 -20.82 -12.92
CA LEU A 389 -1.69 -20.13 -14.19
C LEU A 389 -2.83 -19.10 -14.13
N GLU A 390 -3.68 -19.15 -13.10
CA GLU A 390 -4.79 -18.20 -12.91
C GLU A 390 -4.28 -16.77 -12.75
N CYS A 391 -3.04 -16.58 -12.26
CA CYS A 391 -2.44 -15.26 -12.17
C CYS A 391 -2.18 -14.61 -13.53
N PHE A 392 -2.21 -15.39 -14.62
CA PHE A 392 -2.17 -14.93 -16.00
C PHE A 392 -3.51 -15.17 -16.73
N GLY A 393 -4.60 -15.46 -16.01
CA GLY A 393 -5.92 -15.67 -16.61
C GLY A 393 -6.07 -16.97 -17.42
N SER A 394 -5.31 -18.01 -17.08
CA SER A 394 -5.50 -19.38 -17.57
C SER A 394 -5.76 -20.31 -16.39
N ASP A 395 -6.46 -21.41 -16.60
CA ASP A 395 -6.72 -22.37 -15.52
C ASP A 395 -5.52 -23.29 -15.27
N GLY A 396 -5.44 -23.86 -14.06
CA GLY A 396 -4.48 -24.90 -13.70
C GLY A 396 -3.17 -24.43 -13.08
N SER A 397 -2.19 -25.32 -13.02
CA SER A 397 -0.87 -25.05 -12.45
C SER A 397 0.21 -25.84 -13.17
N ILE A 398 1.42 -25.30 -13.19
CA ILE A 398 2.61 -25.97 -13.74
C ILE A 398 3.71 -26.04 -12.68
N GLU A 399 4.60 -27.01 -12.81
CA GLU A 399 5.76 -27.16 -11.95
C GLU A 399 7.05 -26.97 -12.75
N PHE A 400 7.99 -26.21 -12.21
CA PHE A 400 9.37 -26.18 -12.68
C PHE A 400 10.27 -26.88 -11.66
N GLU A 401 10.94 -27.95 -12.07
CA GLU A 401 11.99 -28.62 -11.30
C GLU A 401 13.34 -27.93 -11.60
N ILE A 402 13.97 -27.42 -10.54
CA ILE A 402 15.19 -26.62 -10.59
C ILE A 402 16.27 -27.37 -9.81
N PRO A 403 17.15 -28.12 -10.48
CA PRO A 403 18.30 -28.74 -9.83
C PRO A 403 19.20 -27.68 -9.17
N ILE A 404 19.70 -27.96 -7.94
CA ILE A 404 20.53 -27.00 -7.20
C ILE A 404 21.84 -26.68 -7.93
N ASP A 405 22.40 -27.63 -8.67
CA ASP A 405 23.60 -27.44 -9.50
C ASP A 405 23.40 -26.47 -10.66
N GLN A 406 22.15 -26.19 -11.05
CA GLN A 406 21.80 -25.19 -12.07
C GLN A 406 21.53 -23.80 -11.47
N ILE A 407 21.53 -23.65 -10.14
CA ILE A 407 21.34 -22.35 -9.47
C ILE A 407 22.70 -21.65 -9.38
N SER A 408 22.87 -20.58 -10.17
CA SER A 408 24.14 -19.83 -10.14
C SER A 408 24.30 -19.06 -8.83
N ILE A 409 25.44 -19.22 -8.17
CA ILE A 409 25.82 -18.43 -6.99
C ILE A 409 26.66 -17.26 -7.48
N THR A 410 26.16 -16.04 -7.30
CA THR A 410 26.93 -14.83 -7.64
C THR A 410 27.74 -14.45 -6.40
N ASN A 411 29.05 -14.73 -6.42
CA ASN A 411 29.94 -14.20 -5.40
C ASN A 411 30.00 -12.67 -5.56
N PRO A 412 29.80 -11.90 -4.48
CA PRO A 412 29.67 -10.44 -4.52
C PRO A 412 30.93 -9.70 -4.96
#